data_AF-A0A433VBN3-F1
#
_entry.id   AF-A0A433VBN3-F1
#
_cell.length_a   1.000
_cell.length_b   1.000
_cell.length_c   1.000
_cell.angle_alpha   90.00
_cell.angle_beta   90.00
_cell.angle_gamma   90.00
#
_symmetry.space_group_name_H-M   'P 1'
#
loop_
_entity.id
_entity.type
_entity.pdbx_description
1 polymer ?
#
loop_
_entity_poly.entity_id
_entity_poly.type
_entity_poly.pdbx_seq_one_letter_code
_entity_poly.pdbx_strand_id
1 'polypeptide(L)'
;MQSMSNFSVAFFKVSVATFTGLLLSSIPNYLHQPVHAQTLAVIKPSNLPLDLNMLKNPVGVTTANTFNQDKSTVPSLWWAKENSETKLLDNWIAYPATTQASARVDLIVNQQVWSVLDYLERYQFINRLGYDARSHGYNVRVFNYQQELLGTYTCNFSATPANCRINMNNQNRFRIRPSTPVSLIIN
;
A
#
# COMPACT_ATOMS: atom_id res chain seq x y z
N MET A 1 -56.48 -53.25 -9.09
CA MET A 1 -55.20 -53.60 -8.46
C MET A 1 -54.68 -52.35 -7.77
N GLN A 2 -54.97 -52.20 -6.47
CA GLN A 2 -54.07 -52.55 -5.35
C GLN A 2 -52.73 -51.79 -5.46
N SER A 3 -52.28 -50.98 -4.51
CA SER A 3 -52.35 -51.18 -3.07
C SER A 3 -52.19 -49.85 -2.33
N MET A 4 -53.09 -49.61 -1.38
CA MET A 4 -52.88 -48.69 -0.27
C MET A 4 -51.95 -49.38 0.75
N SER A 5 -51.06 -48.64 1.41
CA SER A 5 -50.44 -49.11 2.65
C SER A 5 -50.44 -48.02 3.71
N ASN A 6 -51.35 -48.23 4.65
CA ASN A 6 -51.61 -47.62 5.95
C ASN A 6 -50.42 -46.97 6.67
N PHE A 7 -50.63 -45.73 7.11
CA PHE A 7 -49.89 -45.08 8.19
C PHE A 7 -50.47 -45.56 9.53
N SER A 8 -49.65 -46.18 10.38
CA SER A 8 -50.03 -46.57 11.74
C SER A 8 -49.41 -45.58 12.73
N VAL A 9 -50.25 -44.90 13.50
CA VAL A 9 -49.84 -43.95 14.55
C VAL A 9 -49.75 -44.71 15.86
N ALA A 10 -48.52 -44.91 16.37
CA ALA A 10 -48.30 -45.45 17.70
C ALA A 10 -48.11 -44.29 18.70
N PHE A 11 -49.09 -44.10 19.58
CA PHE A 11 -48.98 -43.20 20.74
C PHE A 11 -48.19 -43.89 21.85
N PHE A 12 -46.90 -43.60 21.95
CA PHE A 12 -46.11 -43.99 23.11
C PHE A 12 -46.23 -42.94 24.23
N LYS A 13 -46.85 -43.33 25.34
CA LYS A 13 -46.82 -42.57 26.60
C LYS A 13 -45.39 -42.61 27.14
N VAL A 14 -44.76 -41.46 27.27
CA VAL A 14 -43.46 -41.32 27.96
C VAL A 14 -43.70 -40.59 29.27
N SER A 15 -43.51 -41.32 30.38
CA SER A 15 -43.47 -40.76 31.73
C SER A 15 -42.22 -39.89 31.89
N VAL A 16 -42.41 -38.67 32.40
CA VAL A 16 -41.31 -37.77 32.75
C VAL A 16 -40.69 -38.25 34.07
N ALA A 17 -39.55 -38.93 33.98
CA ALA A 17 -38.68 -39.15 35.12
C ALA A 17 -37.66 -37.99 35.16
N THR A 18 -37.76 -37.13 36.17
CA THR A 18 -36.80 -36.06 36.43
C THR A 18 -35.48 -36.66 36.91
N PHE A 19 -34.51 -36.80 36.00
CA PHE A 19 -33.13 -37.12 36.32
C PHE A 19 -32.36 -35.83 36.61
N THR A 20 -32.10 -35.53 37.88
CA THR A 20 -31.10 -34.52 38.27
C THR A 20 -29.72 -35.15 38.14
N GLY A 21 -29.13 -35.07 36.95
CA GLY A 21 -27.73 -35.39 36.70
C GLY A 21 -26.88 -34.12 36.72
N LEU A 22 -25.96 -34.00 37.67
CA LEU A 22 -24.91 -32.98 37.65
C LEU A 22 -23.94 -33.28 36.50
N LEU A 23 -24.07 -32.56 35.39
CA LEU A 23 -23.12 -32.61 34.29
C LEU A 23 -21.87 -31.78 34.65
N LEU A 24 -20.78 -32.45 34.99
CA LEU A 24 -19.45 -31.85 34.99
C LEU A 24 -19.06 -31.55 33.54
N SER A 25 -19.23 -30.32 33.09
CA SER A 25 -18.76 -29.88 31.78
C SER A 25 -17.23 -29.85 31.77
N SER A 26 -16.61 -30.81 31.09
CA SER A 26 -15.19 -30.73 30.72
C SER A 26 -14.98 -29.53 29.81
N ILE A 27 -14.30 -28.49 30.30
CA ILE A 27 -13.89 -27.34 29.50
C ILE A 27 -12.84 -27.84 28.49
N PRO A 28 -13.07 -27.73 27.17
CA PRO A 28 -12.04 -28.04 26.20
C PRO A 28 -10.88 -27.03 26.36
N ASN A 29 -9.73 -27.54 26.80
CA ASN A 29 -8.48 -26.78 26.78
C ASN A 29 -8.09 -26.56 25.32
N TYR A 30 -8.52 -25.45 24.73
CA TYR A 30 -7.96 -24.97 23.48
C TYR A 30 -6.49 -24.65 23.75
N LEU A 31 -5.60 -25.51 23.24
CA LEU A 31 -4.17 -25.25 23.22
C LEU A 31 -3.97 -24.01 22.33
N HIS A 32 -3.86 -22.83 22.94
CA HIS A 32 -3.47 -21.63 22.23
C HIS A 32 -2.02 -21.84 21.76
N GLN A 33 -1.86 -22.11 20.46
CA GLN A 33 -0.54 -22.06 19.84
C GLN A 33 -0.01 -20.63 19.99
N PRO A 34 1.21 -20.45 20.52
CA PRO A 34 1.82 -19.14 20.55
C PRO A 34 2.03 -18.68 19.10
N VAL A 35 1.40 -17.56 18.73
CA VAL A 35 1.68 -16.90 17.47
C VAL A 35 3.08 -16.32 17.57
N HIS A 36 4.04 -16.94 16.88
CA HIS A 36 5.37 -16.37 16.75
C HIS A 36 5.30 -15.09 15.89
N ALA A 37 5.63 -13.95 16.50
CA ALA A 37 5.82 -12.71 15.75
C ALA A 37 7.03 -12.87 14.83
N GLN A 38 6.78 -12.95 13.52
CA GLN A 38 7.86 -12.93 12.53
C GLN A 38 8.38 -11.49 12.42
N THR A 39 9.64 -11.27 12.79
CA THR A 39 10.35 -10.03 12.49
C THR A 39 10.51 -9.93 10.98
N LEU A 40 9.58 -9.24 10.32
CA LEU A 40 9.68 -8.93 8.90
C LEU A 40 10.99 -8.19 8.67
N ALA A 41 11.82 -8.70 7.74
CA ALA A 41 13.00 -7.98 7.27
C ALA A 41 12.62 -6.52 7.01
N VAL A 42 13.37 -5.58 7.59
CA VAL A 42 13.05 -4.15 7.51
C VAL A 42 13.14 -3.73 6.04
N ILE A 43 11.98 -3.60 5.39
CA ILE A 43 11.87 -3.13 4.01
C ILE A 43 12.25 -1.66 4.00
N LYS A 44 13.41 -1.33 3.44
CA LYS A 44 13.93 0.05 3.37
C LYS A 44 13.99 0.52 1.92
N PRO A 45 13.49 1.73 1.62
CA PRO A 45 13.63 2.30 0.28
C PRO A 45 15.10 2.58 -0.05
N SER A 46 15.41 2.64 -1.35
CA SER A 46 16.73 3.09 -1.81
C SER A 46 17.05 4.49 -1.28
N ASN A 47 18.29 4.69 -0.85
CA ASN A 47 18.84 5.97 -0.41
C ASN A 47 19.51 6.77 -1.53
N LEU A 48 19.52 6.26 -2.77
CA LEU A 48 20.11 6.96 -3.91
C LEU A 48 19.31 8.25 -4.20
N PRO A 49 19.97 9.40 -4.44
CA PRO A 49 19.26 10.65 -4.68
C PRO A 49 18.42 10.59 -5.97
N LEU A 50 17.40 11.43 -6.05
CA LEU A 50 16.68 11.69 -7.30
C LEU A 50 17.62 12.40 -8.27
N ASP A 51 17.79 11.90 -9.50
CA ASP A 51 18.61 12.55 -10.52
C ASP A 51 17.75 13.20 -11.60
N LEU A 52 17.42 14.48 -11.41
CA LEU A 52 16.61 15.25 -12.36
C LEU A 52 17.28 15.45 -13.73
N ASN A 53 18.60 15.27 -13.84
CA ASN A 53 19.29 15.39 -15.14
C ASN A 53 18.87 14.28 -16.10
N MET A 54 18.44 13.14 -15.58
CA MET A 54 17.92 12.01 -16.35
C MET A 54 16.64 12.35 -17.12
N LEU A 55 15.89 13.38 -16.69
CA LEU A 55 14.73 13.87 -17.44
C LEU A 55 15.13 14.58 -18.74
N LYS A 56 16.33 15.16 -18.79
CA LYS A 56 16.86 15.89 -19.95
C LYS A 56 17.70 14.98 -20.85
N ASN A 57 18.57 14.18 -20.24
CA ASN A 57 19.51 13.30 -20.93
C ASN A 57 19.36 11.86 -20.40
N PRO A 58 18.31 11.14 -20.81
CA PRO A 58 18.03 9.81 -20.30
C PRO A 58 19.05 8.79 -20.83
N VAL A 59 19.84 8.20 -19.92
CA VAL A 59 20.80 7.12 -20.24
C VAL A 59 20.45 5.90 -19.41
N GLY A 60 20.06 4.80 -20.06
CA GLY A 60 19.74 3.53 -19.39
C GLY A 60 18.51 3.57 -18.46
N VAL A 61 17.68 4.61 -18.58
CA VAL A 61 16.45 4.81 -17.80
C VAL A 61 15.27 5.04 -18.73
N THR A 62 14.05 4.81 -18.24
CA THR A 62 12.83 5.16 -18.95
C THR A 62 12.17 6.36 -18.28
N THR A 63 11.85 7.41 -19.03
CA THR A 63 11.15 8.60 -18.54
C THR A 63 9.84 8.83 -19.29
N ALA A 64 9.11 9.88 -18.91
CA ALA A 64 7.90 10.31 -19.63
C ALA A 64 8.16 10.63 -21.11
N ASN A 65 9.36 11.10 -21.45
CA ASN A 65 9.70 11.60 -22.79
C ASN A 65 10.45 10.58 -23.65
N THR A 66 10.96 9.49 -23.08
CA THR A 66 11.62 8.39 -23.85
C THR A 66 10.63 7.32 -24.30
N PHE A 67 9.35 7.67 -24.36
CA PHE A 67 8.28 6.79 -24.77
C PHE A 67 8.54 6.22 -26.17
N ASN A 68 8.44 4.89 -26.29
CA ASN A 68 8.33 4.22 -27.57
C ASN A 68 6.94 3.58 -27.63
N GLN A 69 6.10 4.06 -28.54
CA GLN A 69 4.68 3.72 -28.69
C GLN A 69 4.45 2.21 -28.88
N ASP A 70 5.47 1.49 -29.34
CA ASP A 70 5.44 0.04 -29.58
C ASP A 70 5.81 -0.82 -28.35
N LYS A 71 6.29 -0.20 -27.27
CA LYS A 71 6.69 -0.89 -26.04
C LYS A 71 6.06 -0.19 -24.85
N SER A 72 5.00 -0.80 -24.32
CA SER A 72 4.43 -0.43 -23.03
C SER A 72 5.58 -0.18 -22.04
N THR A 73 5.75 1.08 -21.60
CA THR A 73 6.84 1.43 -20.69
C THR A 73 6.68 0.56 -19.45
N VAL A 74 7.79 -0.04 -19.01
CA VAL A 74 7.80 -0.87 -17.81
C VAL A 74 8.34 -0.04 -16.67
N PRO A 75 7.58 0.14 -15.57
CA PRO A 75 6.18 -0.25 -15.41
C PRO A 75 5.21 0.68 -16.16
N SER A 76 3.97 0.23 -16.39
CA SER A 76 2.93 0.90 -17.20
C SER A 76 2.37 2.20 -16.60
N LEU A 77 3.24 3.06 -16.09
CA LEU A 77 2.93 4.35 -15.47
C LEU A 77 2.36 5.36 -16.46
N TRP A 78 2.62 5.16 -17.76
CA TRP A 78 2.02 5.97 -18.83
C TRP A 78 0.48 5.90 -18.79
N TRP A 79 -0.08 4.69 -18.66
CA TRP A 79 -1.53 4.52 -18.54
C TRP A 79 -2.10 5.19 -17.28
N ALA A 80 -1.35 5.17 -16.18
CA ALA A 80 -1.80 5.81 -14.95
C ALA A 80 -1.79 7.34 -15.05
N LYS A 81 -0.80 7.92 -15.74
CA LYS A 81 -0.79 9.36 -16.06
C LYS A 81 -1.98 9.74 -16.93
N GLU A 82 -2.15 9.08 -18.08
CA GLU A 82 -3.16 9.47 -19.08
C GLU A 82 -4.60 9.40 -18.56
N ASN A 83 -4.93 8.38 -17.78
CA ASN A 83 -6.32 8.16 -17.39
C ASN A 83 -6.75 8.88 -16.11
N SER A 84 -5.83 9.38 -15.27
CA SER A 84 -6.23 9.79 -13.92
C SER A 84 -5.28 10.72 -13.14
N GLU A 85 -4.03 10.88 -13.55
CA GLU A 85 -3.03 11.62 -12.76
C GLU A 85 -2.42 12.81 -13.50
N THR A 86 -3.01 13.24 -14.62
CA THR A 86 -2.45 14.28 -15.50
C THR A 86 -2.10 15.60 -14.80
N LYS A 87 -2.79 15.95 -13.71
CA LYS A 87 -2.51 17.16 -12.92
C LYS A 87 -1.50 16.94 -11.79
N LEU A 88 -1.40 15.72 -11.28
CA LEU A 88 -0.59 15.41 -10.09
C LEU A 88 0.77 14.82 -10.46
N LEU A 89 0.82 13.88 -11.40
CA LEU A 89 2.05 13.24 -11.86
C LEU A 89 2.63 14.01 -13.06
N ASP A 90 3.66 14.80 -12.80
CA ASP A 90 4.31 15.59 -13.85
C ASP A 90 5.26 14.72 -14.68
N ASN A 91 6.14 13.97 -14.01
CA ASN A 91 7.20 13.17 -14.64
C ASN A 91 7.52 11.90 -13.86
N TRP A 92 8.29 10.99 -14.46
CA TRP A 92 8.87 9.85 -13.77
C TRP A 92 10.21 9.46 -14.37
N ILE A 93 11.02 8.73 -13.58
CA ILE A 93 12.23 8.05 -14.02
C ILE A 93 12.19 6.62 -13.49
N ALA A 94 12.15 5.64 -14.39
CA ALA A 94 12.26 4.24 -14.07
C ALA A 94 13.71 3.77 -14.28
N TYR A 95 14.32 3.35 -13.17
CA TYR A 95 15.66 2.79 -13.11
C TYR A 95 15.54 1.26 -13.10
N PRO A 96 16.05 0.54 -14.12
CA PRO A 96 16.10 -0.91 -14.08
C PRO A 96 17.01 -1.39 -12.94
N ALA A 97 16.84 -2.64 -12.54
CA ALA A 97 17.72 -3.25 -11.54
C ALA A 97 19.17 -3.32 -12.08
N THR A 98 20.13 -3.03 -11.21
CA THR A 98 21.56 -3.22 -11.45
C THR A 98 22.15 -4.15 -10.40
N THR A 99 23.44 -4.47 -10.51
CA THR A 99 24.15 -5.24 -9.47
C THR A 99 24.22 -4.49 -8.13
N GLN A 100 24.08 -3.17 -8.14
CA GLN A 100 24.19 -2.33 -6.94
C GLN A 100 22.83 -1.87 -6.38
N ALA A 101 21.75 -1.92 -7.16
CA ALA A 101 20.46 -1.38 -6.75
C ALA A 101 19.29 -2.15 -7.34
N SER A 102 18.26 -2.37 -6.51
CA SER A 102 16.97 -2.88 -6.98
C SER A 102 16.29 -1.92 -7.94
N ALA A 103 15.47 -2.46 -8.85
CA ALA A 103 14.65 -1.67 -9.74
C ALA A 103 13.74 -0.71 -8.95
N ARG A 104 13.62 0.52 -9.44
CA ARG A 104 12.79 1.54 -8.81
C ARG A 104 12.26 2.56 -9.81
N VAL A 105 11.16 3.18 -9.45
CA VAL A 105 10.60 4.33 -10.14
C VAL A 105 10.59 5.50 -9.18
N ASP A 106 11.17 6.60 -9.62
CA ASP A 106 11.02 7.88 -8.98
C ASP A 106 9.93 8.67 -9.71
N LEU A 107 8.80 8.88 -9.05
CA LEU A 107 7.70 9.70 -9.51
C LEU A 107 7.95 11.14 -9.08
N ILE A 108 7.74 12.10 -9.99
CA ILE A 108 7.87 13.52 -9.73
C ILE A 108 6.48 14.14 -9.83
N VAL A 109 5.98 14.65 -8.71
CA VAL A 109 4.64 15.23 -8.63
C VAL A 109 4.65 16.76 -8.72
N ASN A 110 3.54 17.30 -9.20
CA ASN A 110 3.26 18.72 -9.11
C ASN A 110 3.10 19.14 -7.65
N GLN A 111 4.03 19.93 -7.13
CA GLN A 111 4.02 20.33 -5.73
C GLN A 111 2.77 21.13 -5.33
N GLN A 112 2.20 21.92 -6.24
CA GLN A 112 1.01 22.72 -5.95
C GLN A 112 -0.20 21.81 -5.72
N VAL A 113 -0.40 20.84 -6.62
CA VAL A 113 -1.49 19.85 -6.48
C VAL A 113 -1.24 18.93 -5.30
N TRP A 114 -0.02 18.41 -5.13
CA TRP A 114 0.33 17.55 -3.99
C TRP A 114 0.06 18.22 -2.63
N SER A 115 0.34 19.52 -2.52
CA SER A 115 0.21 20.26 -1.25
C SER A 115 -1.22 20.35 -0.73
N VAL A 116 -2.22 20.32 -1.63
CA VAL A 116 -3.64 20.41 -1.25
C VAL A 116 -4.28 19.05 -0.99
N LEU A 117 -3.64 17.96 -1.41
CA LEU A 117 -4.14 16.61 -1.15
C LEU A 117 -4.08 16.28 0.34
N ASP A 118 -5.10 15.58 0.81
CA ASP A 118 -5.09 14.99 2.14
C ASP A 118 -4.23 13.72 2.22
N TYR A 119 -4.13 13.14 3.40
CA TYR A 119 -3.34 11.92 3.61
C TYR A 119 -3.85 10.73 2.81
N LEU A 120 -5.17 10.55 2.71
CA LEU A 120 -5.79 9.42 2.04
C LEU A 120 -5.60 9.51 0.53
N GLU A 121 -5.75 10.69 -0.06
CA GLU A 121 -5.50 10.93 -1.48
C GLU A 121 -4.04 10.64 -1.85
N ARG A 122 -3.08 11.09 -1.03
CA ARG A 122 -1.64 10.78 -1.21
C ARG A 122 -1.36 9.29 -1.07
N TYR A 123 -2.00 8.64 -0.10
CA TYR A 123 -1.90 7.19 0.09
C TYR A 123 -2.40 6.46 -1.15
N GLN A 124 -3.59 6.83 -1.66
CA GLN A 124 -4.20 6.21 -2.82
C GLN A 124 -3.33 6.37 -4.07
N PHE A 125 -2.78 7.56 -4.29
CA PHE A 125 -1.81 7.82 -5.36
C PHE A 125 -0.62 6.85 -5.29
N ILE A 126 0.06 6.80 -4.14
CA ILE A 126 1.24 5.93 -3.94
C ILE A 126 0.87 4.46 -4.06
N ASN A 127 -0.25 4.05 -3.46
CA ASN A 127 -0.68 2.66 -3.45
C ASN A 127 -1.00 2.16 -4.85
N ARG A 128 -1.69 2.98 -5.66
CA ARG A 128 -2.09 2.60 -7.01
C ARG A 128 -0.89 2.47 -7.95
N LEU A 129 -0.05 3.50 -8.02
CA LEU A 129 1.16 3.45 -8.86
C LEU A 129 2.18 2.44 -8.35
N GLY A 130 2.27 2.27 -7.03
CA GLY A 130 3.09 1.24 -6.40
C GLY A 130 2.63 -0.17 -6.73
N TYR A 131 1.31 -0.42 -6.72
CA TYR A 131 0.72 -1.70 -7.11
C TYR A 131 1.03 -2.04 -8.56
N ASP A 132 0.86 -1.08 -9.47
CA ASP A 132 1.17 -1.25 -10.90
C ASP A 132 2.66 -1.56 -11.10
N ALA A 133 3.54 -0.79 -10.45
CA ALA A 133 4.99 -0.97 -10.53
C ALA A 133 5.48 -2.30 -9.94
N ARG A 134 4.85 -2.76 -8.86
CA ARG A 134 5.17 -4.03 -8.19
C ARG A 134 5.09 -5.23 -9.14
N SER A 135 4.15 -5.22 -10.08
CA SER A 135 3.95 -6.32 -11.02
C SER A 135 5.18 -6.56 -11.92
N HIS A 136 6.04 -5.54 -12.04
CA HIS A 136 7.28 -5.55 -12.79
C HIS A 136 8.54 -5.61 -11.91
N GLY A 137 8.40 -5.80 -10.58
CA GLY A 137 9.53 -5.87 -9.66
C GLY A 137 10.13 -4.51 -9.27
N TYR A 138 9.38 -3.42 -9.45
CA TYR A 138 9.86 -2.07 -9.14
C TYR A 138 9.34 -1.58 -7.78
N ASN A 139 10.23 -0.97 -7.00
CA ASN A 139 9.84 -0.09 -5.89
C ASN A 139 9.40 1.28 -6.42
N VAL A 140 8.62 2.04 -5.66
CA VAL A 140 8.24 3.41 -6.01
C VAL A 140 8.67 4.39 -4.94
N ARG A 141 9.13 5.55 -5.37
CA ARG A 141 9.41 6.73 -4.54
C ARG A 141 8.74 7.94 -5.17
N VAL A 142 8.19 8.82 -4.34
CA VAL A 142 7.52 10.04 -4.77
C VAL A 142 8.33 11.23 -4.31
N PHE A 143 8.62 12.14 -5.23
CA PHE A 143 9.40 13.34 -5.01
C PHE A 143 8.70 14.57 -5.58
N ASN A 144 9.09 15.74 -5.08
CA ASN A 144 8.88 17.01 -5.78
C ASN A 144 10.15 17.44 -6.54
N TYR A 145 10.06 18.55 -7.28
CA TYR A 145 11.21 19.13 -7.99
C TYR A 145 12.29 19.70 -7.05
N GLN A 146 12.01 19.88 -5.76
CA GLN A 146 13.00 20.20 -4.73
C GLN A 146 13.74 18.94 -4.24
N GLN A 147 13.50 17.78 -4.86
CA GLN A 147 14.09 16.48 -4.53
C GLN A 147 13.75 15.99 -3.12
N GLU A 148 12.66 16.51 -2.52
CA GLU A 148 12.18 16.05 -1.23
C GLU A 148 11.44 14.73 -1.40
N LEU A 149 11.78 13.73 -0.58
CA LEU A 149 11.07 12.46 -0.57
C LEU A 149 9.74 12.61 0.18
N LEU A 150 8.64 12.47 -0.57
CA LEU A 150 7.26 12.65 -0.10
C LEU A 150 6.63 11.33 0.33
N GLY A 151 7.02 10.23 -0.29
CA GLY A 151 6.54 8.90 0.09
C GLY A 151 7.18 7.78 -0.72
N THR A 152 6.91 6.55 -0.32
CA THR A 152 7.50 5.34 -0.90
C THR A 152 6.50 4.19 -0.89
N TYR A 153 6.61 3.31 -1.87
CA TYR A 153 6.03 1.98 -1.91
C TYR A 153 7.18 1.01 -2.12
N THR A 154 7.60 0.32 -1.06
CA THR A 154 8.78 -0.56 -1.10
C THR A 154 8.37 -1.99 -0.84
N CYS A 155 8.89 -2.93 -1.62
CA CYS A 155 8.55 -4.34 -1.53
C CYS A 155 9.76 -5.20 -1.19
N ASN A 156 9.51 -6.26 -0.42
CA ASN A 156 10.34 -7.45 -0.39
C ASN A 156 9.83 -8.42 -1.48
N PHE A 157 10.51 -8.43 -2.62
CA PHE A 157 10.20 -9.30 -3.75
C PHE A 157 10.62 -10.76 -3.54
N SER A 158 11.37 -11.07 -2.48
CA SER A 158 11.73 -12.45 -2.12
C SER A 158 10.60 -13.21 -1.41
N ALA A 159 9.54 -12.50 -0.96
CA ALA A 159 8.36 -13.11 -0.36
C ALA A 159 7.30 -13.44 -1.43
N THR A 160 6.50 -14.49 -1.19
CA THR A 160 5.38 -14.88 -2.08
C THR A 160 4.06 -14.88 -1.28
N PRO A 161 3.12 -13.95 -1.53
CA PRO A 161 3.24 -12.80 -2.44
C PRO A 161 4.24 -11.75 -1.94
N ALA A 162 4.70 -10.87 -2.84
CA ALA A 162 5.59 -9.77 -2.47
C ALA A 162 4.99 -8.94 -1.33
N ASN A 163 5.76 -8.78 -0.25
CA ASN A 163 5.34 -8.01 0.91
C ASN A 163 5.74 -6.55 0.70
N CYS A 164 4.77 -5.64 0.63
CA CYS A 164 5.03 -4.23 0.33
C CYS A 164 4.57 -3.32 1.46
N ARG A 165 5.30 -2.22 1.66
CA ARG A 165 5.01 -1.20 2.67
C ARG A 165 4.99 0.18 2.03
N ILE A 166 3.99 0.95 2.42
CA ILE A 166 3.90 2.38 2.10
C ILE A 166 4.43 3.16 3.28
N ASN A 167 5.32 4.11 3.02
CA ASN A 167 5.75 5.10 4.00
C ASN A 167 5.56 6.47 3.38
N MET A 168 4.86 7.37 4.08
CA MET A 168 4.66 8.75 3.63
C MET A 168 5.31 9.69 4.61
N ASN A 169 5.92 10.73 4.07
CA ASN A 169 6.39 11.82 4.86
C ASN A 169 5.19 12.66 5.33
N ASN A 170 4.95 12.68 6.63
CA ASN A 170 3.88 13.42 7.28
C ASN A 170 4.19 14.92 7.45
N GLN A 171 5.26 15.42 6.82
CA GLN A 171 5.60 16.85 6.79
C GLN A 171 4.65 17.65 5.89
N ASN A 172 3.34 17.63 6.17
CA ASN A 172 2.55 18.84 5.94
C ASN A 172 3.06 19.88 6.92
N ARG A 173 4.09 20.63 6.53
CA ARG A 173 4.49 21.84 7.24
C ARG A 173 3.39 22.87 7.03
N PHE A 174 2.27 22.71 7.74
CA PHE A 174 1.49 23.87 8.16
C PHE A 174 2.45 24.72 8.98
N ARG A 175 3.10 25.69 8.33
CA ARG A 175 3.90 26.69 8.99
C ARG A 175 2.93 27.54 9.82
N ILE A 176 2.65 27.09 11.04
CA ILE A 176 2.03 27.94 12.04
C ILE A 176 3.02 29.09 12.21
N ARG A 177 2.70 30.26 11.65
CA ARG A 177 3.44 31.48 11.94
C ARG A 177 3.27 31.69 13.45
N PRO A 178 4.34 31.68 14.26
CA PRO A 178 4.21 32.14 15.64
C PRO A 178 3.71 33.57 15.56
N SER A 179 2.56 33.86 16.17
CA SER A 179 2.17 35.23 16.45
C SER A 179 3.24 35.78 17.39
N THR A 180 4.08 36.68 16.89
CA THR A 180 4.99 37.46 17.71
C THR A 180 4.19 38.10 18.85
N PRO A 181 4.52 37.84 20.12
CA PRO A 181 3.92 38.60 21.21
C PRO A 181 4.35 40.06 21.03
N VAL A 182 3.38 40.97 20.96
CA VAL A 182 3.65 42.40 21.11
C VAL A 182 4.03 42.60 22.57
N SER A 183 5.33 42.75 22.84
CA SER A 183 5.78 43.19 24.15
C SER A 183 5.28 44.61 24.37
N LEU A 184 4.31 44.77 25.26
CA LEU A 184 3.94 46.07 25.81
C LEU A 184 5.15 46.60 26.59
N ILE A 185 5.78 47.65 26.04
CA ILE A 185 6.69 48.50 26.78
C ILE A 185 5.84 49.29 27.76
N ILE A 186 5.99 49.03 29.06
CA ILE A 186 5.46 49.89 30.11
C ILE A 186 6.62 50.78 30.55
N ASN A 187 6.45 52.09 30.36
CA ASN A 187 7.32 53.15 30.85
C ASN A 187 7.31 53.24 32.38
#